data_AF-A0A936DL44-F1
#
_entry.id   AF-A0A936DL44-F1
#
_cell.length_a   1.000
_cell.length_b   1.000
_cell.length_c   1.000
_cell.angle_alpha   90.00
_cell.angle_beta   90.00
_cell.angle_gamma   90.00
#
_symmetry.space_group_name_H-M   'P 1'
#
loop_
_entity.id
_entity.type
_entity.pdbx_description
1 polymer ?
#
loop_
_entity_poly.entity_id
_entity_poly.type
_entity_poly.pdbx_seq_one_letter_code
_entity_poly.pdbx_strand_id
1 'polypeptide(L)'
;MNQTQLTRLRLLGFSEGLSYIALLGIGMPLKYIYSLPMPNLIIGTIHGILFIAYCIWVLIVKSERQWHLSITFWALFASLIPFGTFIADYKIFRKN
;
A
#
# COMPACT_ATOMS: atom_id res chain seq x y z
N MET A 1 21.35 0.95 11.37
CA MET A 1 19.91 1.26 11.46
C MET A 1 19.54 2.11 10.25
N ASN A 2 18.97 1.52 9.19
CA ASN A 2 18.68 2.25 7.94
C ASN A 2 17.31 2.95 8.02
N GLN A 3 17.27 4.17 8.56
CA GLN A 3 16.06 5.00 8.57
C GLN A 3 15.46 5.16 7.16
N THR A 4 16.29 5.07 6.13
CA THR A 4 15.92 5.11 4.72
C THR A 4 14.91 4.04 4.32
N GLN A 5 15.00 2.81 4.84
CA GLN A 5 14.09 1.73 4.41
C GLN A 5 12.70 1.87 4.99
N LEU A 6 12.61 2.32 6.25
CA LEU A 6 11.33 2.63 6.87
C LEU A 6 10.67 3.80 6.15
N THR A 7 11.41 4.88 5.85
CA THR A 7 10.86 6.01 5.08
C THR A 7 10.35 5.57 3.70
N ARG A 8 11.07 4.68 3.01
CA ARG A 8 10.62 4.10 1.73
C ARG A 8 9.35 3.26 1.90
N LEU A 9 9.25 2.44 2.95
CA LEU A 9 8.03 1.68 3.25
C LEU A 9 6.83 2.62 3.48
N ARG A 10 7.03 3.69 4.25
CA ARG A 10 5.98 4.68 4.54
C ARG A 10 5.53 5.40 3.26
N LEU A 11 6.48 5.77 2.40
CA LEU A 11 6.18 6.39 1.10
C LEU A 11 5.43 5.41 0.20
N LEU A 12 5.88 4.16 0.10
CA LEU A 12 5.21 3.11 -0.68
C LEU A 12 3.79 2.85 -0.14
N GLY A 13 3.61 2.76 1.17
CA GLY A 13 2.30 2.57 1.79
C GLY A 13 1.36 3.75 1.51
N PHE A 14 1.86 4.98 1.57
CA PHE A 14 1.08 6.17 1.21
C PHE A 14 0.68 6.16 -0.27
N SER A 15 1.62 5.88 -1.17
CA SER A 15 1.37 5.81 -2.62
C SER A 15 0.40 4.67 -2.98
N GLU A 16 0.57 3.49 -2.37
CA GLU A 16 -0.31 2.34 -2.53
C GLU A 16 -1.73 2.70 -2.09
N GLY A 17 -1.90 3.24 -0.88
CA GLY A 17 -3.21 3.61 -0.36
C GLY A 17 -3.89 4.70 -1.21
N LEU A 18 -3.12 5.69 -1.67
CA LEU A 18 -3.63 6.74 -2.56
C LEU A 18 -4.05 6.16 -3.92
N SER A 19 -3.26 5.26 -4.50
CA SER A 19 -3.58 4.58 -5.76
C SER A 19 -4.82 3.69 -5.64
N TYR A 20 -5.05 3.07 -4.48
CA TYR A 20 -6.26 2.28 -4.19
C TYR A 20 -7.49 3.20 -4.13
N ILE A 21 -7.39 4.34 -3.43
CA ILE A 21 -8.48 5.34 -3.41
C ILE A 21 -8.77 5.83 -4.83
N ALA A 22 -7.75 6.11 -5.64
CA ALA A 22 -7.94 6.52 -7.03
C ALA A 22 -8.58 5.41 -7.87
N LEU A 23 -8.21 4.15 -7.66
CA LEU A 23 -8.80 3.01 -8.36
C LEU A 23 -10.29 2.88 -8.05
N LEU A 24 -10.69 2.99 -6.79
CA LEU A 24 -12.08 2.87 -6.37
C LEU A 24 -12.90 4.14 -6.66
N GLY A 25 -12.33 5.31 -6.44
CA GLY A 25 -13.01 6.60 -6.58
C GLY A 25 -13.05 7.14 -8.01
N ILE A 26 -12.12 6.72 -8.87
CA ILE A 26 -12.03 7.21 -10.26
C ILE A 26 -12.11 6.04 -11.24
N GLY A 27 -11.27 5.02 -11.07
CA GLY A 27 -11.21 3.87 -11.99
C GLY A 27 -12.54 3.14 -12.12
N MET A 28 -13.15 2.78 -11.00
CA MET A 28 -14.42 2.05 -10.97
C MET A 28 -15.60 2.89 -11.51
N PRO A 29 -15.82 4.16 -11.09
CA PRO A 29 -16.85 5.01 -11.69
C PRO A 29 -16.68 5.21 -13.19
N LEU A 30 -15.46 5.48 -13.68
CA LEU A 30 -15.21 5.63 -15.11
C LEU A 30 -15.51 4.33 -15.89
N LYS A 31 -15.15 3.18 -15.33
CA LYS A 31 -15.41 1.88 -15.93
C LYS A 31 -16.92 1.56 -16.03
N TYR A 32 -17.67 1.77 -14.94
CA TYR A 32 -19.06 1.31 -14.87
C TYR A 32 -20.09 2.37 -15.29
N ILE A 33 -19.87 3.65 -14.97
CA ILE A 33 -20.82 4.74 -15.29
C ILE A 33 -20.59 5.23 -16.72
N TYR A 34 -19.33 5.46 -17.08
CA TYR A 34 -18.96 6.04 -18.38
C TYR A 34 -18.53 4.98 -19.40
N SER A 35 -18.51 3.69 -19.03
CA SER A 35 -18.10 2.58 -19.90
C SER A 35 -16.71 2.77 -20.51
N LEU A 36 -15.80 3.45 -19.78
CA LEU A 36 -14.42 3.69 -20.16
C LEU A 36 -13.50 2.72 -19.39
N PRO A 37 -13.13 1.57 -19.97
CA PRO A 37 -12.32 0.56 -19.26
C PRO A 37 -10.84 0.94 -19.17
N MET A 38 -10.35 1.78 -20.09
CA MET A 38 -8.92 2.10 -20.24
C MET A 38 -8.31 2.78 -18.99
N PRO A 39 -8.93 3.83 -18.40
CA PRO A 39 -8.42 4.45 -17.18
C PRO A 39 -8.31 3.47 -16.01
N ASN A 40 -9.29 2.58 -15.83
CA ASN A 40 -9.26 1.57 -14.78
C ASN A 40 -8.10 0.58 -14.96
N LEU A 41 -7.81 0.18 -16.20
CA LEU A 41 -6.67 -0.69 -16.49
C LEU A 41 -5.34 -0.05 -16.10
N ILE A 42 -5.13 1.23 -16.46
CA ILE A 42 -3.90 1.95 -16.12
C ILE A 42 -3.76 2.10 -14.61
N ILE A 43 -4.79 2.64 -13.93
CA ILE A 43 -4.76 2.89 -12.49
C ILE A 43 -4.60 1.56 -11.74
N GLY A 44 -5.31 0.51 -12.17
CA GLY A 44 -5.22 -0.81 -11.57
C GLY A 44 -3.84 -1.44 -11.72
N THR A 45 -3.19 -1.25 -12.87
CA THR A 45 -1.82 -1.75 -13.09
C THR A 45 -0.82 -1.00 -12.21
N ILE A 46 -0.92 0.32 -12.12
CA ILE A 46 -0.07 1.15 -11.24
C ILE A 46 -0.25 0.71 -9.79
N HIS A 47 -1.50 0.56 -9.35
CA HIS A 47 -1.82 0.11 -8.00
C HIS A 47 -1.26 -1.30 -7.71
N GLY A 48 -1.42 -2.25 -8.64
CA GLY A 48 -0.88 -3.60 -8.49
C GLY A 48 0.65 -3.63 -8.33
N ILE A 49 1.37 -2.81 -9.10
CA ILE A 49 2.83 -2.67 -8.95
C ILE A 49 3.19 -2.09 -7.58
N LEU A 50 2.48 -1.04 -7.13
CA LEU A 50 2.69 -0.44 -5.81
C LEU A 50 2.39 -1.42 -4.68
N PHE A 51 1.33 -2.22 -4.80
CA PHE A 51 0.98 -3.25 -3.82
C PHE A 51 2.09 -4.30 -3.67
N ILE A 52 2.63 -4.81 -4.78
CA ILE A 52 3.74 -5.77 -4.76
C ILE A 52 5.00 -5.12 -4.15
N ALA A 53 5.33 -3.90 -4.56
CA ALA A 53 6.48 -3.15 -4.03
C ALA A 53 6.36 -2.94 -2.52
N TYR A 54 5.18 -2.56 -2.04
CA TYR A 54 4.88 -2.42 -0.61
C TYR A 54 5.08 -3.74 0.14
N CYS A 55 4.52 -4.85 -0.36
CA CYS A 55 4.67 -6.17 0.28
C CYS A 55 6.14 -6.59 0.42
N ILE A 56 6.93 -6.40 -0.64
CA ILE A 56 8.37 -6.67 -0.62
C ILE A 56 9.06 -5.81 0.44
N TRP A 57 8.75 -4.51 0.49
CA TRP A 57 9.37 -3.60 1.46
C TRP A 57 8.98 -3.90 2.91
N VAL A 58 7.76 -4.38 3.17
CA VAL A 58 7.35 -4.86 4.50
C VAL A 58 8.24 -6.02 4.94
N LEU A 59 8.57 -6.97 4.05
CA LEU A 59 9.45 -8.09 4.37
C LEU A 59 10.91 -7.66 4.59
N ILE A 60 11.40 -6.69 3.83
CA ILE A 60 12.73 -6.09 4.04
C ILE A 60 12.80 -5.45 5.43
N VAL A 61 11.83 -4.57 5.75
CA VAL A 61 11.79 -3.87 7.04
C VAL A 61 11.57 -4.84 8.19
N LYS A 62 10.79 -5.91 8.01
CA LYS A 62 10.64 -6.99 9.01
C LYS A 62 12.01 -7.53 9.42
N SER A 63 12.88 -7.84 8.46
CA SER A 63 14.22 -8.38 8.74
C SER A 63 15.09 -7.36 9.47
N GLU A 64 15.05 -6.08 9.06
CA GLU A 64 15.86 -5.02 9.68
C GLU A 64 15.41 -4.64 11.10
N ARG A 65 14.10 -4.61 11.35
CA ARG A 65 13.49 -4.22 12.63
C ARG A 65 13.15 -5.41 13.53
N GLN A 66 13.44 -6.63 13.08
CA GLN A 66 13.09 -7.88 13.79
C GLN A 66 11.61 -7.90 14.22
N TRP A 67 10.71 -7.45 13.34
CA TRP A 67 9.29 -7.42 13.65
C TRP A 67 8.74 -8.82 13.88
N HIS A 68 7.96 -8.99 14.94
CA HIS A 68 7.17 -10.19 15.15
C HIS A 68 6.24 -10.46 13.96
N LEU A 69 5.99 -11.74 13.69
CA LEU A 69 5.13 -12.18 12.59
C LEU A 69 3.74 -11.52 12.64
N SER A 70 3.19 -11.27 13.82
CA SER A 70 1.91 -10.57 13.97
C SER A 70 1.93 -9.15 13.40
N ILE A 71 3.03 -8.42 13.57
CA ILE A 71 3.17 -7.05 13.04
C ILE A 71 3.25 -7.09 11.51
N THR A 72 4.06 -8.01 10.96
CA THR A 72 4.15 -8.22 9.51
C THR A 72 2.79 -8.60 8.92
N PHE A 73 2.07 -9.51 9.57
CA PHE A 73 0.74 -9.93 9.14
C PHE A 73 -0.22 -8.74 9.09
N TRP A 74 -0.31 -7.94 10.15
CA TRP A 74 -1.17 -6.76 10.18
C TRP A 74 -0.75 -5.69 9.15
N ALA A 75 0.55 -5.52 8.90
CA ALA A 75 1.04 -4.57 7.90
C ALA A 75 0.70 -5.00 6.46
N LEU A 76 0.71 -6.30 6.16
CA LEU A 76 0.29 -6.85 4.86
C LEU A 76 -1.23 -6.88 4.72
N PHE A 77 -1.95 -7.24 5.78
CA PHE A 77 -3.40 -7.23 5.78
C PHE A 77 -3.97 -5.82 5.57
N ALA A 78 -3.27 -4.81 6.10
CA ALA A 78 -3.60 -3.42 5.90
C ALA A 78 -3.59 -2.96 4.43
N SER A 79 -2.80 -3.57 3.54
CA SER A 79 -2.83 -3.20 2.10
C SER A 79 -3.95 -3.84 1.31
N LEU A 80 -4.73 -4.76 1.90
CA LEU A 80 -5.90 -5.33 1.22
C LEU A 80 -7.15 -4.47 1.38
N ILE A 81 -7.20 -3.65 2.44
CA ILE A 81 -8.35 -2.83 2.79
C ILE A 81 -8.07 -1.40 2.33
N PRO A 82 -9.03 -0.74 1.65
CA PRO A 82 -8.89 0.68 1.35
C PRO A 82 -8.63 1.46 2.64
N PHE A 83 -7.66 2.37 2.60
CA PHE A 83 -7.14 3.13 3.73
C PHE A 83 -6.32 2.37 4.79
N GLY A 84 -6.20 1.04 4.70
CA GLY A 84 -5.49 0.29 5.73
C GLY A 84 -4.01 0.63 5.82
N THR A 85 -3.33 0.94 4.69
CA THR A 85 -1.93 1.37 4.69
C THR A 85 -1.68 2.69 5.42
N PHE A 86 -2.64 3.64 5.43
CA PHE A 86 -2.53 4.85 6.26
C PHE A 86 -2.63 4.52 7.77
N ILE A 87 -3.48 3.56 8.14
CA ILE A 87 -3.60 3.11 9.53
C ILE A 87 -2.33 2.39 9.97
N ALA A 88 -1.76 1.54 9.11
CA ALA A 88 -0.48 0.89 9.35
C ALA A 88 0.66 1.92 9.51
N ASP A 89 0.69 2.99 8.71
CA ASP A 89 1.65 4.08 8.88
C ASP A 89 1.55 4.71 10.28
N TYR A 90 0.33 5.08 10.69
CA TYR A 90 0.10 5.74 11.96
C TYR A 90 0.38 4.85 13.17
N LYS A 91 -0.10 3.59 13.14
CA LYS A 91 -0.04 2.69 14.31
C LYS A 91 1.24 1.88 14.39
N ILE A 92 1.80 1.46 13.25
CA ILE A 92 2.90 0.48 13.19
C ILE A 92 4.21 1.18 12.86
N PHE A 93 4.24 2.02 11.83
CA PHE A 93 5.50 2.57 11.30
C PHE A 93 5.99 3.80 12.06
N ARG A 94 5.09 4.53 12.71
CA ARG A 94 5.43 5.73 13.49
C ARG A 94 5.86 5.43 14.93
N LYS A 95 5.54 4.25 15.44
CA LYS A 95 5.75 3.84 16.84
C LYS A 95 7.00 2.97 17.05
N ASN A 96 7.59 2.45 15.97
CA ASN A 96 8.73 1.52 15.96
C ASN A 96 9.93 2.09 15.19
#